data_AF-A0AAE3G1Q8-F1
#
_entry.id   AF-A0AAE3G1Q8-F1
#
_cell.length_a   1.000
_cell.length_b   1.000
_cell.length_c   1.000
_cell.angle_alpha   90.00
_cell.angle_beta   90.00
_cell.angle_gamma   90.00
#
_symmetry.space_group_name_H-M   'P 1'
#
loop_
_entity.id
_entity.type
_entity.pdbx_description
1 polymer ?
#
loop_
_entity_poly.entity_id
_entity_poly.type
_entity_poly.pdbx_seq_one_letter_code
_entity_poly.pdbx_strand_id
1 'polypeptide(L)'
;MIKLHRFVLLAALSITLAGCASLGESMCELLECPAPEPSPVDDSFQPAPDWLADFSADMRASDQERVDRYGSLRPRLAEDRCNGLTVRVAALHMTLPEPPQDDMQPVRRSLEQCEQDPRDQDIQALARLLLQGLDERRGSQETQAAMREQLTREQSRNAALEEQIEALRAIDQSIRERSR
;
A
#
# COMPACT_ATOMS: atom_id res chain seq x y z
N MET A 1 -14.03 -26.06 -34.76
CA MET A 1 -13.59 -27.03 -33.74
C MET A 1 -12.42 -26.45 -32.91
N ILE A 2 -12.66 -25.49 -32.00
CA ILE A 2 -11.60 -24.92 -31.12
C ILE A 2 -12.22 -24.47 -29.78
N LYS A 3 -12.92 -25.36 -29.07
CA LYS A 3 -13.48 -25.03 -27.74
C LYS A 3 -13.18 -26.05 -26.62
N LEU A 4 -12.55 -27.19 -26.93
CA LEU A 4 -12.26 -28.21 -25.93
C LEU A 4 -10.90 -28.06 -25.21
N HIS A 5 -9.92 -27.33 -25.76
CA HIS A 5 -8.58 -27.28 -25.17
C HIS A 5 -8.40 -26.30 -24.00
N ARG A 6 -9.33 -25.35 -23.80
CA ARG A 6 -9.22 -24.39 -22.69
C ARG A 6 -9.74 -24.91 -21.35
N PHE A 7 -10.57 -25.93 -21.36
CA PHE A 7 -11.11 -26.51 -20.11
C PHE A 7 -10.17 -27.51 -19.44
N VAL A 8 -9.37 -28.24 -20.22
CA VAL A 8 -8.43 -29.23 -19.69
C VAL A 8 -7.23 -28.57 -18.98
N LEU A 9 -6.85 -27.37 -19.43
CA LEU A 9 -5.70 -26.64 -18.86
C LEU A 9 -6.01 -25.98 -17.51
N LEU A 10 -7.28 -25.66 -17.23
CA LEU A 10 -7.72 -25.11 -15.94
C LEU A 10 -7.94 -26.18 -14.86
N ALA A 11 -8.16 -27.44 -15.23
CA ALA A 11 -8.29 -28.55 -14.29
C ALA A 11 -6.92 -29.13 -13.84
N ALA A 12 -5.86 -28.93 -14.63
CA ALA A 12 -4.52 -29.41 -14.28
C ALA A 12 -3.80 -28.49 -13.27
N LEU A 13 -4.19 -27.22 -13.16
CA LEU A 13 -3.53 -26.26 -12.26
C LEU A 13 -4.05 -26.30 -10.82
N SER A 14 -5.22 -26.90 -10.58
CA SER A 14 -5.84 -27.02 -9.25
C SER A 14 -5.44 -28.30 -8.51
N ILE A 15 -4.78 -29.26 -9.16
CA ILE A 15 -4.35 -30.52 -8.54
C ILE A 15 -2.99 -30.38 -7.84
N THR A 16 -2.17 -29.37 -8.17
CA THR A 16 -0.85 -29.17 -7.55
C THR A 16 -0.88 -28.42 -6.22
N LEU A 17 -1.95 -27.69 -5.90
CA LEU A 17 -2.06 -26.94 -4.63
C LEU A 17 -2.78 -27.71 -3.51
N ALA A 18 -3.56 -28.75 -3.84
CA ALA A 18 -4.15 -29.64 -2.83
C ALA A 18 -3.18 -30.73 -2.34
N GLY A 19 -2.11 -31.02 -3.09
CA GLY A 19 -1.15 -32.07 -2.77
C GLY A 19 -0.08 -31.72 -1.72
N CYS A 20 0.04 -30.46 -1.29
CA CYS A 20 1.03 -30.07 -0.27
C CYS A 20 0.49 -30.15 1.17
N ALA A 21 -0.83 -30.24 1.37
CA ALA A 21 -1.41 -30.33 2.70
C ALA A 21 -1.59 -31.77 3.19
N SER A 22 -1.74 -32.76 2.30
CA SER A 22 -2.05 -34.15 2.68
C SER A 22 -0.85 -35.11 2.70
N LEU A 23 0.35 -34.65 2.33
CA LEU A 23 1.57 -35.46 2.36
C LEU A 23 2.28 -35.43 3.73
N GLY A 24 1.86 -34.57 4.66
CA GLY A 24 2.45 -34.49 6.00
C GLY A 24 1.98 -35.59 6.95
N GLU A 25 0.66 -35.88 6.98
CA GLU A 25 0.11 -36.85 7.95
C GLU A 25 0.43 -38.30 7.62
N SER A 26 0.48 -38.67 6.33
CA SER A 26 0.73 -40.05 5.91
C SER A 26 2.21 -40.47 5.91
N MET A 27 3.15 -39.51 5.95
CA MET A 27 4.58 -39.82 6.06
C MET A 27 5.08 -39.89 7.52
N CYS A 28 4.36 -39.30 8.47
CA CYS A 28 4.68 -39.37 9.90
C CYS A 28 4.30 -40.72 10.54
N GLU A 29 3.45 -41.54 9.89
CA GLU A 29 3.08 -42.86 10.40
C GLU A 29 4.07 -43.95 9.99
N LEU A 30 4.94 -43.67 9.00
CA LEU A 30 5.90 -44.61 8.40
C LEU A 30 7.35 -44.35 8.83
N LEU A 31 7.67 -43.14 9.27
CA LEU A 31 8.90 -42.83 9.99
C LEU A 31 8.49 -42.46 11.40
N GLU A 32 8.98 -43.19 12.40
CA GLU A 32 8.91 -42.83 13.83
C GLU A 32 9.52 -41.44 14.02
N CYS A 33 8.76 -40.39 13.72
CA CYS A 33 9.13 -39.02 14.01
C CYS A 33 9.25 -38.96 15.53
N PRO A 34 10.43 -38.64 16.08
CA PRO A 34 10.51 -38.36 17.51
C PRO A 34 9.48 -37.26 17.76
N ALA A 35 8.55 -37.52 18.68
CA ALA A 35 7.58 -36.52 19.11
C ALA A 35 8.35 -35.22 19.31
N PRO A 36 7.94 -34.09 18.71
CA PRO A 36 8.66 -32.84 18.88
C PRO A 36 8.75 -32.62 20.39
N GLU A 37 9.95 -32.76 20.94
CA GLU A 37 10.17 -32.43 22.34
C GLU A 37 9.64 -31.01 22.49
N PRO A 38 8.77 -30.75 23.49
CA PRO A 38 8.29 -29.41 23.71
C PRO A 38 9.54 -28.57 23.93
N SER A 39 9.90 -27.78 22.91
CA SER A 39 10.94 -26.77 23.06
C SER A 39 10.56 -25.99 24.31
N PRO A 40 11.48 -25.79 25.26
CA PRO A 40 11.17 -25.04 26.46
C PRO A 40 10.55 -23.74 25.98
N VAL A 41 9.27 -23.54 26.33
CA VAL A 41 8.58 -22.28 26.08
C VAL A 41 9.40 -21.27 26.85
N ASP A 42 10.14 -20.45 26.11
CA ASP A 42 10.86 -19.34 26.69
C ASP A 42 9.78 -18.37 27.18
N ASP A 43 9.39 -18.52 28.46
CA ASP A 43 8.38 -17.72 29.15
C ASP A 43 8.80 -16.24 29.26
N SER A 44 9.92 -15.84 28.65
CA SER A 44 10.30 -14.45 28.44
C SER A 44 9.53 -13.77 27.30
N PHE A 45 8.26 -14.12 27.09
CA PHE A 45 7.39 -13.31 26.23
C PHE A 45 7.19 -11.95 26.90
N GLN A 46 8.05 -11.00 26.55
CA GLN A 46 7.89 -9.64 27.01
C GLN A 46 6.57 -9.11 26.44
N PRO A 47 5.70 -8.52 27.29
CA PRO A 47 4.49 -7.91 26.79
C PRO A 47 4.88 -6.86 25.75
N ALA A 48 4.15 -6.85 24.63
CA ALA A 48 4.32 -5.82 23.61
C ALA A 48 4.27 -4.43 24.27
N PRO A 49 5.13 -3.50 23.86
CA PRO A 49 5.08 -2.14 24.39
C PRO A 49 3.68 -1.53 24.23
N ASP A 50 3.22 -0.76 25.21
CA ASP A 50 1.88 -0.15 25.19
C ASP A 50 1.60 0.64 23.91
N TRP A 51 2.64 1.26 23.34
CA TRP A 51 2.54 2.01 22.08
C TRP A 51 2.20 1.13 20.88
N LEU A 52 2.58 -0.15 20.90
CA LEU A 52 2.30 -1.09 19.81
C LEU A 52 0.85 -1.56 19.83
N ALA A 53 0.27 -1.73 21.02
CA ALA A 53 -1.15 -2.03 21.18
C ALA A 53 -2.00 -0.88 20.63
N ASP A 54 -1.68 0.36 21.03
CA ASP A 54 -2.30 1.59 20.53
C ASP A 54 -2.15 1.74 19.01
N PHE A 55 -0.96 1.47 18.48
CA PHE A 55 -0.70 1.46 17.04
C PHE A 55 -1.59 0.44 16.32
N SER A 56 -1.69 -0.79 16.82
CA SER A 56 -2.53 -1.82 16.20
C SER A 56 -4.02 -1.45 16.21
N ALA A 57 -4.47 -0.73 17.25
CA ALA A 57 -5.85 -0.25 17.35
C ALA A 57 -6.13 0.85 16.32
N ASP A 58 -5.18 1.75 16.08
CA ASP A 58 -5.27 2.78 15.04
C ASP A 58 -5.35 2.18 13.64
N MET A 59 -4.57 1.14 13.36
CA MET A 59 -4.55 0.48 12.05
C MET A 59 -5.84 -0.28 11.72
N ARG A 60 -6.63 -0.66 12.75
CA ARG A 60 -7.94 -1.30 12.59
C ARG A 60 -9.09 -0.31 12.56
N ALA A 61 -8.83 0.97 12.85
CA ALA A 61 -9.86 1.99 12.92
C ALA A 61 -10.37 2.35 11.51
N SER A 62 -11.63 2.78 11.45
CA SER A 62 -12.22 3.31 10.22
C SER A 62 -11.48 4.56 9.72
N ASP A 63 -11.65 4.92 8.46
CA ASP A 63 -10.99 6.10 7.85
C ASP A 63 -11.27 7.38 8.65
N GLN A 64 -12.52 7.58 9.07
CA GLN A 64 -12.91 8.75 9.87
C GLN A 64 -12.22 8.76 11.23
N GLU A 65 -12.19 7.62 11.93
CA GLU A 65 -11.51 7.52 13.22
C GLU A 65 -10.01 7.76 13.09
N ARG A 66 -9.38 7.33 11.99
CA ARG A 66 -7.97 7.58 11.72
C ARG A 66 -7.71 9.07 11.48
N VAL A 67 -8.58 9.76 10.76
CA VAL A 67 -8.53 11.22 10.57
C VAL A 67 -8.67 11.94 11.91
N ASP A 68 -9.67 11.59 12.71
CA ASP A 68 -9.93 12.22 14.01
C ASP A 68 -8.77 12.00 14.99
N ARG A 69 -8.25 10.76 15.05
CA ARG A 69 -7.09 10.42 15.88
C ARG A 69 -5.85 11.17 15.42
N TYR A 70 -5.58 11.21 14.12
CA TYR A 70 -4.46 11.97 13.58
C TYR A 70 -4.56 13.44 13.96
N GLY A 71 -5.73 14.07 13.77
CA GLY A 71 -5.98 15.46 14.16
C GLY A 71 -5.79 15.73 15.66
N SER A 72 -6.10 14.75 16.52
CA SER A 72 -5.90 14.87 17.97
C SER A 72 -4.44 14.67 18.42
N LEU A 73 -3.68 13.83 17.71
CA LEU A 73 -2.33 13.44 18.09
C LEU A 73 -1.26 14.35 17.46
N ARG A 74 -1.47 14.82 16.23
CA ARG A 74 -0.53 15.67 15.50
C ARG A 74 -0.08 16.92 16.27
N PRO A 75 -0.97 17.69 16.95
CA PRO A 75 -0.55 18.86 17.73
C PRO A 75 0.37 18.55 18.92
N ARG A 76 0.42 17.28 19.34
CA ARG A 76 1.24 16.80 20.45
C ARG A 76 2.60 16.26 19.97
N LEU A 77 2.83 16.21 18.65
CA LEU A 77 4.08 15.80 18.07
C LEU A 77 5.17 16.82 18.43
N ALA A 78 6.22 16.35 19.09
CA ALA A 78 7.41 17.13 19.38
C ALA A 78 8.52 16.68 18.43
N GLU A 79 8.96 17.56 17.53
CA GLU A 79 9.93 17.22 16.47
C GLU A 79 11.33 16.87 17.01
N ASP A 80 11.63 17.20 18.26
CA ASP A 80 12.92 17.00 18.94
C ASP A 80 12.98 15.74 19.81
N ARG A 81 11.92 14.93 19.86
CA ARG A 81 11.84 13.75 20.73
C ARG A 81 11.41 12.51 19.97
N CYS A 82 12.22 11.46 20.08
CA CYS A 82 11.79 10.14 19.68
C CYS A 82 10.99 9.44 20.78
N ASN A 83 9.78 9.01 20.44
CA ASN A 83 8.89 8.23 21.30
C ASN A 83 7.81 7.52 20.46
N GLY A 84 6.99 6.68 21.10
CA GLY A 84 5.93 5.94 20.41
C GLY A 84 4.86 6.85 19.77
N LEU A 85 4.64 8.07 20.27
CA LEU A 85 3.71 9.02 19.65
C LEU A 85 4.21 9.46 18.26
N THR A 86 5.50 9.72 18.11
CA THR A 86 6.11 10.10 16.83
C THR A 86 5.85 9.06 15.74
N VAL A 87 6.13 7.80 16.06
CA VAL A 87 5.91 6.67 15.16
C VAL A 87 4.43 6.48 14.85
N ARG A 88 3.57 6.59 15.87
CA ARG A 88 2.12 6.44 15.74
C ARG A 88 1.50 7.51 14.85
N VAL A 89 1.88 8.78 15.01
CA VAL A 89 1.42 9.90 14.16
C VAL A 89 1.88 9.69 12.72
N ALA A 90 3.12 9.25 12.51
CA ALA A 90 3.64 9.00 11.18
C ALA A 90 2.93 7.85 10.47
N ALA A 91 2.67 6.75 11.18
CA ALA A 91 1.96 5.63 10.61
C ALA A 91 0.48 5.94 10.33
N LEU A 92 -0.17 6.73 11.20
CA LEU A 92 -1.49 7.29 10.90
C LEU A 92 -1.45 8.11 9.61
N HIS A 93 -0.52 9.06 9.47
CA HIS A 93 -0.35 9.88 8.26
C HIS A 93 -0.22 9.03 6.99
N MET A 94 0.57 7.96 7.04
CA MET A 94 0.76 7.02 5.94
C MET A 94 -0.50 6.28 5.50
N THR A 95 -1.48 6.14 6.39
CA THR A 95 -2.68 5.33 6.12
C THR A 95 -3.91 6.18 5.84
N LEU A 96 -3.83 7.50 6.08
CA LEU A 96 -4.91 8.43 5.72
C LEU A 96 -5.18 8.37 4.21
N PRO A 97 -6.45 8.37 3.77
CA PRO A 97 -6.80 8.40 2.35
C PRO A 97 -6.26 9.66 1.66
N GLU A 98 -6.42 10.80 2.32
CA GLU A 98 -5.88 12.10 1.89
C GLU A 98 -5.07 12.73 3.03
N PRO A 99 -3.77 12.46 3.12
CA PRO A 99 -2.93 13.04 4.17
C PRO A 99 -2.73 14.54 3.93
N PRO A 100 -2.71 15.37 4.99
CA PRO A 100 -2.35 16.77 4.86
C PRO A 100 -0.94 16.92 4.31
N GLN A 101 -0.80 17.63 3.19
CA GLN A 101 0.48 17.82 2.50
C GLN A 101 1.47 18.63 3.34
N ASP A 102 0.95 19.64 4.05
CA ASP A 102 1.75 20.52 4.92
C ASP A 102 2.39 19.77 6.10
N ASP A 103 1.83 18.61 6.48
CA ASP A 103 2.31 17.81 7.61
C ASP A 103 3.38 16.78 7.23
N MET A 104 3.65 16.57 5.94
CA MET A 104 4.63 15.56 5.50
C MET A 104 6.05 15.87 6.01
N GLN A 105 6.47 17.15 5.95
CA GLN A 105 7.82 17.56 6.38
C GLN A 105 8.02 17.47 7.91
N PRO A 106 7.11 17.97 8.76
CA PRO A 106 7.16 17.75 10.21
C PRO A 106 7.20 16.27 10.62
N VAL A 107 6.37 15.44 9.98
CA VAL A 107 6.31 13.99 10.27
C VAL A 107 7.63 13.32 9.91
N ARG A 108 8.16 13.61 8.71
CA ARG A 108 9.45 13.08 8.26
C ARG A 108 10.59 13.48 9.20
N ARG A 109 10.72 14.76 9.56
CA ARG A 109 11.79 15.24 10.45
C ARG A 109 11.75 14.54 11.81
N SER A 110 10.55 14.36 12.37
CA SER A 110 10.39 13.62 13.63
C SER A 110 10.81 12.15 13.50
N LEU A 111 10.52 11.49 12.38
CA LEU A 111 10.96 10.12 12.13
C LEU A 111 12.48 10.00 11.93
N GLU A 112 13.11 10.96 11.24
CA GLU A 112 14.58 11.00 11.07
C GLU A 112 15.30 11.12 12.43
N GLN A 113 14.72 11.85 13.39
CA GLN A 113 15.21 11.86 14.76
C GLN A 113 15.09 10.49 15.43
N CYS A 114 13.97 9.79 15.23
CA CYS A 114 13.81 8.43 15.74
C CYS A 114 14.74 7.40 15.11
N GLU A 115 15.06 7.54 13.82
CA GLU A 115 16.05 6.69 13.17
C GLU A 115 17.45 6.87 13.78
N GLN A 116 17.77 8.08 14.24
CA GLN A 116 19.08 8.42 14.82
C GLN A 116 19.17 8.15 16.32
N ASP A 117 18.05 7.90 17.01
CA ASP A 117 18.02 7.66 18.45
C ASP A 117 18.31 6.19 18.80
N PRO A 118 19.41 5.87 19.50
CA PRO A 118 19.78 4.49 19.83
C PRO A 118 19.06 3.95 21.08
N ARG A 119 18.23 4.75 21.76
CA ARG A 119 17.64 4.38 23.06
C ARG A 119 16.58 3.29 22.97
N ASP A 120 15.88 3.20 21.84
CA ASP A 120 14.79 2.23 21.61
C ASP A 120 14.93 1.64 20.21
N GLN A 121 15.45 0.40 20.14
CA GLN A 121 15.74 -0.27 18.87
C GLN A 121 14.46 -0.62 18.09
N ASP A 122 13.35 -0.88 18.78
CA ASP A 122 12.08 -1.22 18.14
C ASP A 122 11.48 0.01 17.48
N ILE A 123 11.48 1.14 18.18
CA ILE A 123 11.05 2.43 17.64
C ILE A 123 11.96 2.86 16.47
N GLN A 124 13.27 2.67 16.59
CA GLN A 124 14.22 2.98 15.52
C GLN A 124 13.93 2.14 14.27
N ALA A 125 13.75 0.83 14.41
CA ALA A 125 13.46 -0.08 13.30
C ALA A 125 12.14 0.30 12.61
N LEU A 126 11.10 0.61 13.37
CA LEU A 126 9.83 1.03 12.82
C LEU A 126 9.92 2.41 12.16
N ALA A 127 10.70 3.34 12.70
CA ALA A 127 10.93 4.64 12.08
C ALA A 127 11.58 4.52 10.69
N ARG A 128 12.57 3.62 10.52
CA ARG A 128 13.18 3.32 9.21
C ARG A 128 12.16 2.81 8.20
N LEU A 129 11.32 1.86 8.62
CA LEU A 129 10.27 1.31 7.76
C LEU A 129 9.26 2.39 7.34
N LEU A 130 8.87 3.27 8.26
CA LEU A 130 7.94 4.36 7.97
C LEU A 130 8.58 5.42 7.06
N LEU A 131 9.88 5.73 7.23
CA LEU A 131 10.60 6.63 6.33
C LEU A 131 10.63 6.08 4.89
N GLN A 132 10.98 4.81 4.73
CA GLN A 132 10.93 4.15 3.43
C GLN A 132 9.52 4.18 2.83
N GLY A 133 8.50 3.88 3.65
CA GLY A 133 7.10 3.92 3.21
C GLY A 133 6.64 5.31 2.78
N LEU A 134 7.11 6.38 3.45
CA LEU A 134 6.84 7.77 3.05
C LEU A 134 7.48 8.11 1.71
N ASP A 135 8.72 7.68 1.47
CA ASP A 135 9.41 7.90 0.20
C ASP A 135 8.74 7.14 -0.95
N GLU A 136 8.37 5.88 -0.75
CA GLU A 136 7.63 5.08 -1.73
C GLU A 136 6.27 5.70 -2.05
N ARG A 137 5.55 6.17 -1.02
CA ARG A 137 4.25 6.84 -1.20
C ARG A 137 4.40 8.12 -2.00
N ARG A 138 5.41 8.95 -1.70
CA ARG A 138 5.70 10.17 -2.44
C ARG A 138 6.02 9.86 -3.91
N GLY A 139 6.90 8.89 -4.19
CA GLY A 139 7.21 8.48 -5.56
C GLY A 139 5.98 7.94 -6.32
N SER A 140 5.10 7.21 -5.64
CA SER A 140 3.82 6.75 -6.20
C SER A 140 2.88 7.91 -6.51
N GLN A 141 2.78 8.91 -5.63
CA GLN A 141 1.97 10.11 -5.87
C GLN A 141 2.49 10.95 -7.04
N GLU A 142 3.81 11.14 -7.15
CA GLU A 142 4.44 11.83 -8.28
C GLU A 142 4.16 11.09 -9.60
N THR A 143 4.28 9.76 -9.60
CA THR A 143 3.97 8.92 -10.77
C THR A 143 2.49 9.03 -11.16
N GLN A 144 1.58 8.99 -10.18
CA GLN A 144 0.14 9.16 -10.41
C GLN A 144 -0.19 10.55 -10.95
N ALA A 145 0.45 11.60 -10.44
CA ALA A 145 0.29 12.96 -10.93
C ALA A 145 0.75 13.08 -12.39
N ALA A 146 1.91 12.52 -12.73
CA ALA A 146 2.43 12.50 -14.10
C ALA A 146 1.50 11.72 -15.06
N MET A 147 0.97 10.57 -14.63
CA MET A 147 0.00 9.80 -15.41
C MET A 147 -1.30 10.58 -15.65
N ARG A 148 -1.81 11.29 -14.63
CA ARG A 148 -3.01 12.15 -14.77
C ARG A 148 -2.77 13.27 -15.77
N GLU A 149 -1.61 13.93 -15.70
CA GLU A 149 -1.24 14.97 -16.65
C GLU A 149 -1.13 14.43 -18.09
N GLN A 150 -0.55 13.23 -18.27
CA GLN A 150 -0.49 12.58 -19.57
C GLN A 150 -1.90 12.23 -20.09
N LEU A 151 -2.77 11.71 -19.23
CA LEU A 151 -4.16 11.42 -19.60
C LEU A 151 -4.88 12.68 -20.07
N THR A 152 -4.74 13.80 -19.35
CA THR A 152 -5.34 15.08 -19.74
C THR A 152 -4.80 15.59 -21.07
N ARG A 153 -3.50 15.43 -21.34
CA ARG A 153 -2.89 15.79 -22.64
C ARG A 153 -3.40 14.95 -23.80
N GLU A 154 -3.56 13.65 -23.61
CA GLU A 154 -4.10 12.79 -24.66
C GLU A 154 -5.60 13.03 -24.89
N GLN A 155 -6.35 13.33 -23.82
CA GLN A 155 -7.76 13.72 -23.95
C GLN A 155 -7.93 15.03 -24.73
N SER A 156 -7.11 16.05 -24.46
CA SER A 156 -7.18 17.30 -25.21
C SER A 156 -6.75 17.13 -26.67
N ARG A 157 -5.76 16.29 -26.93
CA ARG A 157 -5.36 15.92 -28.30
C ARG A 157 -6.47 15.20 -29.06
N ASN A 158 -7.14 14.24 -28.43
CA ASN A 158 -8.27 13.53 -29.04
C ASN A 158 -9.42 14.48 -29.37
N ALA A 159 -9.78 15.38 -28.46
CA ALA A 159 -10.82 16.37 -28.70
C ALA A 159 -10.48 17.29 -29.91
N ALA A 160 -9.23 17.73 -30.02
CA ALA A 160 -8.78 18.54 -31.16
C ALA A 160 -8.82 17.77 -32.49
N LEU A 161 -8.52 16.46 -32.48
CA LEU A 161 -8.61 15.62 -33.67
C LEU A 161 -10.06 15.37 -34.08
N GLU A 162 -10.96 15.17 -33.12
CA GLU A 162 -12.39 15.02 -33.36
C GLU A 162 -12.98 16.28 -34.01
N GLU A 163 -12.61 17.47 -33.51
CA GLU A 163 -12.99 18.75 -34.11
C GLU A 163 -12.48 18.89 -35.55
N GLN A 164 -11.23 18.51 -35.83
CA GLN A 164 -10.68 18.54 -37.19
C GLN A 164 -11.42 17.59 -38.13
N ILE A 165 -11.78 16.39 -37.66
CA ILE A 165 -12.55 15.43 -38.46
C ILE A 165 -13.94 15.99 -38.77
N GLU A 166 -14.59 16.64 -37.80
CA GLU A 166 -15.89 17.28 -38.00
C GLU A 166 -15.80 18.43 -39.02
N ALA A 167 -14.79 19.28 -38.92
CA ALA A 167 -14.54 20.36 -39.88
C ALA A 167 -14.31 19.81 -41.30
N LEU A 168 -13.53 18.74 -41.44
CA LEU A 168 -13.30 18.09 -42.74
C LEU A 168 -14.59 17.49 -43.32
N ARG A 169 -15.44 16.89 -42.49
CA ARG A 169 -16.76 16.38 -42.91
C ARG A 169 -17.67 17.50 -43.41
N ALA A 170 -17.70 18.64 -42.72
CA ALA A 170 -18.48 19.80 -43.14
C ALA A 170 -18.01 20.36 -44.50
N ILE A 171 -16.70 20.39 -44.74
CA ILE A 171 -16.12 20.78 -46.03
C ILE A 171 -16.54 19.81 -47.14
N ASP A 172 -16.42 18.50 -46.92
CA ASP A 172 -16.83 17.48 -47.91
C ASP A 172 -18.31 17.60 -48.26
N GLN A 173 -19.17 17.82 -47.26
CA GLN A 173 -20.60 18.04 -47.48
C GLN A 173 -20.86 19.30 -48.32
N SER A 174 -20.18 20.41 -48.02
CA SER A 174 -20.30 21.64 -48.80
C SER A 174 -19.86 21.46 -50.26
N ILE A 175 -18.80 20.69 -50.51
CA ILE A 175 -18.32 20.38 -51.87
C ILE A 175 -19.37 19.55 -52.63
N ARG A 176 -19.95 18.52 -51.99
CA ARG A 176 -20.99 17.69 -52.63
C ARG A 176 -22.23 18.48 -52.99
N GLU A 177 -22.68 19.38 -52.13
CA GLU A 177 -23.83 20.25 -52.38
C GLU A 177 -23.59 21.21 -53.55
N ARG A 178 -22.37 21.74 -53.72
CA ARG A 178 -22.00 22.59 -54.87
C ARG A 178 -21.87 21.82 -56.18
N SER A 179 -21.58 20.52 -56.13
CA SER A 179 -21.40 19.67 -57.31
C SER A 179 -22.71 19.10 -57.88
N ARG A 180 -23.82 19.28 -57.16
CA ARG A 180 -25.18 18.95 -57.59
C ARG A 180 -25.84 20.12 -58.29
#